data_AF-A0AAV0LU11-F1
#
_entry.id   AF-A0AAV0LU11-F1
#
_cell.length_a   1.000
_cell.length_b   1.000
_cell.length_c   1.000
_cell.angle_alpha   90.00
_cell.angle_beta   90.00
_cell.angle_gamma   90.00
#
_symmetry.space_group_name_H-M   'P 1'
#
loop_
_entity.id
_entity.type
_entity.pdbx_description
1 polymer ?
#
loop_
_entity_poly.entity_id
_entity_poly.type
_entity_poly.pdbx_seq_one_letter_code
_entity_poly.pdbx_strand_id
1 'polypeptide(L)'
;MAIAGEALKTNITTLGPLVLPISEQLLFFTLFSGKKVKPYIPDFKLAFEHFCIHAGGRAVIDELEKNLQLLPEHVEASRMTLHRFGNTSSSSIWYELAYVEAKGRMRKGNRVWQIAFGSGFKCNSAVWEAIRNVKPSVTNPWDDCIDRYPVQSVFDMSSSGGKE
;
A
#
# COMPACT_ATOMS: atom_id res chain seq x y z
N MET A 1 0.60 -18.82 -4.40
CA MET A 1 0.77 -17.79 -3.35
C MET A 1 2.20 -17.71 -2.80
N ALA A 2 2.93 -18.83 -2.60
CA ALA A 2 4.27 -18.82 -1.99
C ALA A 2 5.32 -17.92 -2.69
N ILE A 3 5.39 -17.92 -4.03
CA ILE A 3 6.40 -17.15 -4.77
C ILE A 3 6.18 -15.64 -4.66
N ALA A 4 4.91 -15.19 -4.70
CA ALA A 4 4.57 -13.78 -4.51
C ALA A 4 4.92 -13.29 -3.09
N GLY A 5 4.69 -14.13 -2.08
CA GLY A 5 5.06 -13.85 -0.69
C GLY A 5 6.58 -13.72 -0.50
N GLU A 6 7.38 -14.61 -1.11
CA GLU A 6 8.84 -14.50 -1.06
C GLU A 6 9.38 -13.27 -1.81
N ALA A 7 8.78 -12.92 -2.95
CA ALA A 7 9.14 -11.69 -3.67
C ALA A 7 8.81 -10.44 -2.86
N LEU A 8 7.65 -10.41 -2.20
CA LEU A 8 7.27 -9.34 -1.27
C LEU A 8 8.26 -9.27 -0.11
N LYS A 9 8.55 -10.40 0.54
CA LYS A 9 9.48 -10.49 1.67
C LYS A 9 10.86 -9.97 1.30
N THR A 10 11.37 -10.35 0.14
CA THR A 10 12.65 -9.88 -0.39
C THR A 10 12.62 -8.36 -0.63
N ASN A 11 11.55 -7.85 -1.24
CA ASN A 11 11.37 -6.44 -1.49
C ASN A 11 11.35 -5.61 -0.19
N ILE A 12 10.54 -5.99 0.80
CA ILE A 12 10.43 -5.25 2.06
C ILE A 12 11.69 -5.35 2.92
N THR A 13 12.40 -6.49 2.87
CA THR A 13 13.68 -6.66 3.59
C THR A 13 14.76 -5.76 2.99
N THR A 14 14.71 -5.54 1.67
CA THR A 14 15.63 -4.64 0.97
C THR A 14 15.26 -3.17 1.20
N LEU A 15 13.97 -2.85 1.19
CA LEU A 15 13.47 -1.49 1.36
C LEU A 15 13.57 -0.99 2.80
N GLY A 16 13.32 -1.86 3.79
CA GLY A 16 13.22 -1.51 5.20
C GLY A 16 14.38 -0.64 5.72
N PRO A 17 15.65 -1.04 5.55
CA PRO A 17 16.80 -0.25 6.00
C PRO A 17 16.93 1.14 5.37
N LEU A 18 16.29 1.38 4.22
CA LEU A 18 16.37 2.65 3.50
C LEU A 18 15.30 3.65 3.95
N VAL A 19 14.20 3.18 4.53
CA VAL A 19 13.00 4.01 4.77
C VAL A 19 12.55 4.05 6.22
N LEU A 20 12.85 3.00 6.99
CA LEU A 20 12.43 2.88 8.38
C LEU A 20 13.35 3.65 9.32
N PRO A 21 12.84 4.17 10.44
CA PRO A 21 13.65 4.75 11.50
C PRO A 21 14.68 3.75 12.05
N ILE A 22 15.82 4.25 12.55
CA ILE A 22 16.89 3.41 13.12
C ILE A 22 16.37 2.50 14.26
N SER A 23 15.42 2.98 15.07
CA SER A 23 14.80 2.19 16.15
C SER A 23 14.11 0.92 15.62
N GLU A 24 13.39 1.02 14.51
CA GLU A 24 12.75 -0.10 13.83
C GLU A 24 13.77 -1.04 13.21
N GLN A 25 14.84 -0.49 12.63
CA GLN A 25 15.92 -1.31 12.07
C GLN A 25 16.60 -2.15 13.15
N LEU A 26 16.92 -1.55 14.31
CA LEU A 26 17.50 -2.26 15.45
C LEU A 26 16.57 -3.36 15.96
N LEU A 27 15.28 -3.07 16.10
CA LEU A 27 14.28 -4.06 16.52
C LEU A 27 14.19 -5.23 15.53
N PHE A 28 14.16 -4.95 14.23
CA PHE A 28 14.15 -5.97 13.20
C PHE A 28 15.41 -6.83 13.24
N PHE A 29 16.61 -6.25 13.27
CA PHE A 29 17.87 -7.01 13.28
C PHE A 29 18.07 -7.88 14.53
N THR A 30 17.68 -7.37 15.70
CA THR A 30 17.80 -8.10 16.97
C THR A 30 16.87 -9.32 17.01
N LEU A 31 15.63 -9.16 16.55
CA LEU A 31 14.65 -10.25 16.51
C LEU A 31 14.92 -11.24 15.37
N PHE A 32 15.42 -10.77 14.22
CA PHE A 32 15.77 -11.63 13.08
C PHE A 32 16.95 -12.57 13.40
N SER A 33 17.87 -12.15 14.27
CA SER A 33 19.01 -12.97 14.72
C SER A 33 18.65 -13.95 15.84
N GLY A 34 17.51 -13.75 16.50
CA GLY A 34 17.03 -14.59 17.60
C GLY A 34 16.35 -15.86 17.10
N LYS A 35 17.04 -17.01 17.17
CA LYS A 35 16.60 -18.34 16.68
C LYS A 35 15.25 -18.88 17.22
N LYS A 36 14.50 -18.15 18.06
CA LYS A 36 13.28 -18.64 18.72
C LYS A 36 12.11 -17.64 18.76
N VAL A 37 12.22 -16.47 18.12
CA VAL A 37 11.14 -15.47 18.10
C VAL A 37 10.44 -15.49 16.73
N LYS A 38 9.11 -15.30 16.73
CA LYS A 38 8.37 -15.16 15.47
C LYS A 38 8.98 -14.04 14.62
N PRO A 39 9.08 -14.19 13.28
CA PRO A 39 9.61 -13.14 12.41
C PRO A 39 8.88 -11.82 12.67
N TYR A 40 9.62 -10.80 13.07
CA TYR A 40 9.08 -9.45 13.26
C TYR A 40 8.84 -8.81 11.88
N ILE A 41 7.66 -8.22 11.69
CA ILE A 41 7.33 -7.48 10.48
C ILE A 41 7.53 -6.00 10.83
N PRO A 42 8.46 -5.30 10.17
CA PRO A 42 8.69 -3.89 10.46
C PRO A 42 7.45 -3.04 10.23
N ASP A 43 7.27 -2.02 11.08
CA ASP A 43 6.13 -1.13 10.92
C ASP A 43 6.38 -0.06 9.84
N PHE A 44 6.01 -0.37 8.60
CA PHE A 44 6.10 0.57 7.48
C PHE A 44 5.18 1.79 7.60
N LYS A 45 4.20 1.79 8.50
CA LYS A 45 3.36 2.97 8.79
C LYS A 45 4.18 4.10 9.42
N LEU A 46 5.35 3.80 9.99
CA LEU A 46 6.29 4.80 10.51
C LEU A 46 7.11 5.48 9.39
N ALA A 47 7.15 4.87 8.21
CA ALA A 47 7.89 5.38 7.06
C ALA A 47 7.01 6.10 6.03
N PHE A 48 5.71 5.79 5.97
CA PHE A 48 4.84 6.25 4.90
C PHE A 48 3.46 6.68 5.40
N GLU A 49 3.01 7.83 4.92
CA GLU A 49 1.66 8.35 5.14
C GLU A 49 0.66 7.80 4.12
N HIS A 50 1.13 7.40 2.94
CA HIS A 50 0.28 6.93 1.85
C HIS A 50 0.83 5.66 1.18
N PHE A 51 -0.08 4.74 0.87
CA PHE A 51 0.23 3.47 0.22
C PHE A 51 -0.55 3.37 -1.09
N CYS A 52 0.16 3.07 -2.18
CA CYS A 52 -0.40 2.80 -3.49
C CYS A 52 0.00 1.38 -3.87
N ILE A 53 -0.95 0.45 -3.71
CA ILE A 53 -0.76 -0.97 -3.90
C ILE A 53 -1.37 -1.37 -5.24
N HIS A 54 -0.50 -1.61 -6.23
CA HIS A 54 -0.97 -2.16 -7.50
C HIS A 54 -1.66 -3.51 -7.27
N ALA A 55 -2.93 -3.55 -7.60
CA ALA A 55 -3.73 -4.74 -7.52
C ALA A 55 -3.88 -5.40 -8.89
N GLY A 56 -3.28 -6.59 -9.04
CA GLY A 56 -3.73 -7.55 -10.06
C GLY A 56 -5.21 -7.93 -9.87
N GLY A 57 -5.66 -7.89 -8.61
CA GLY A 57 -7.03 -8.10 -8.15
C GLY A 57 -7.12 -7.97 -6.63
N ARG A 58 -8.33 -8.06 -6.07
CA ARG A 58 -8.63 -7.82 -4.65
C ARG A 58 -7.76 -8.65 -3.69
N ALA A 59 -7.54 -9.93 -4.00
CA ALA A 59 -6.75 -10.83 -3.15
C ALA A 59 -5.32 -10.33 -2.90
N VAL A 60 -4.72 -9.59 -3.84
CA VAL A 60 -3.37 -9.03 -3.68
C VAL A 60 -3.37 -7.88 -2.66
N ILE A 61 -4.40 -7.04 -2.68
CA ILE A 61 -4.57 -5.96 -1.69
C ILE A 61 -4.80 -6.57 -0.30
N ASP A 62 -5.72 -7.54 -0.19
CA ASP A 62 -6.05 -8.20 1.09
C ASP A 62 -4.81 -8.88 1.71
N GLU A 63 -4.00 -9.55 0.88
CA GLU A 63 -2.78 -10.21 1.32
C GLU A 63 -1.71 -9.21 1.77
N LEU A 64 -1.57 -8.07 1.08
CA LEU A 64 -0.63 -7.01 1.50
C LEU A 64 -1.08 -6.30 2.77
N GLU A 65 -2.38 -5.99 2.90
CA GLU A 65 -2.96 -5.40 4.11
C GLU A 65 -2.63 -6.26 5.33
N LYS A 66 -2.86 -7.58 5.21
CA LYS A 66 -2.59 -8.55 6.26
C LYS A 66 -1.09 -8.68 6.56
N ASN A 67 -0.25 -8.87 5.53
CA ASN A 67 1.19 -9.09 5.73
C ASN A 67 1.91 -7.87 6.27
N LEU A 68 1.51 -6.66 5.87
CA LEU A 68 2.13 -5.41 6.32
C LEU A 68 1.42 -4.80 7.54
N GLN A 69 0.37 -5.46 8.04
CA GLN A 69 -0.44 -4.98 9.17
C GLN A 69 -0.91 -3.54 8.94
N LEU A 70 -1.45 -3.29 7.74
CA LEU A 70 -1.97 -1.98 7.36
C LEU A 70 -3.40 -1.82 7.87
N LEU A 71 -3.74 -0.59 8.23
CA LEU A 71 -5.12 -0.19 8.49
C LEU A 71 -5.93 -0.08 7.18
N PRO A 72 -7.27 -0.22 7.23
CA PRO A 72 -8.15 -0.09 6.06
C PRO A 72 -7.96 1.22 5.28
N GLU A 73 -7.66 2.31 5.98
CA GLU A 73 -7.41 3.64 5.38
C GLU A 73 -6.18 3.65 4.45
N HIS A 74 -5.16 2.84 4.74
CA HIS A 74 -3.95 2.78 3.89
C HIS A 74 -4.22 2.06 2.58
N VAL A 75 -5.13 1.08 2.57
CA VAL A 75 -5.48 0.32 1.35
C VAL A 75 -6.68 0.90 0.62
N GLU A 76 -7.35 1.91 1.18
CA GLU A 76 -8.53 2.57 0.61
C GLU A 76 -8.29 3.00 -0.84
N ALA A 77 -7.19 3.72 -1.12
CA ALA A 77 -6.89 4.21 -2.47
C ALA A 77 -6.84 3.07 -3.50
N SER A 78 -6.20 1.96 -3.14
CA SER A 78 -6.05 0.75 -3.97
C SER A 78 -7.40 0.05 -4.18
N ARG A 79 -8.19 -0.09 -3.11
CA ARG A 79 -9.53 -0.69 -3.17
C ARG A 79 -10.50 0.13 -4.01
N MET A 80 -10.51 1.46 -3.82
CA MET A 80 -11.41 2.34 -4.56
C MET A 80 -11.01 2.43 -6.03
N THR A 81 -9.71 2.49 -6.32
CA THR A 81 -9.19 2.43 -7.70
C THR A 81 -9.62 1.15 -8.40
N LEU A 82 -9.41 0.01 -7.75
CA LEU A 82 -9.83 -1.29 -8.29
C LEU A 82 -11.35 -1.36 -8.48
N HIS A 83 -12.15 -0.83 -7.54
CA HIS A 83 -13.60 -0.79 -7.65
C HIS A 83 -14.06 0.03 -8.85
N ARG A 84 -13.49 1.23 -9.05
CA ARG A 84 -13.95 2.16 -10.09
C ARG A 84 -13.43 1.82 -11.48
N PHE A 85 -12.13 1.57 -11.58
CA PHE A 85 -11.42 1.47 -12.86
C PHE A 85 -11.03 0.03 -13.21
N GLY A 86 -11.24 -0.91 -12.29
CA GLY A 86 -10.71 -2.26 -12.44
C GLY A 86 -9.17 -2.27 -12.39
N ASN A 87 -8.59 -3.34 -12.90
CA ASN A 87 -7.15 -3.45 -13.03
C ASN A 87 -6.69 -2.77 -14.34
N THR A 88 -6.17 -1.55 -14.24
CA THR A 88 -5.59 -0.80 -15.37
C THR A 88 -4.11 -1.14 -15.62
N SER A 89 -3.65 -2.31 -15.19
CA SER A 89 -2.25 -2.72 -15.27
C SER A 89 -1.33 -1.73 -14.53
N SER A 90 -0.14 -1.45 -15.06
CA SER A 90 0.87 -0.60 -14.43
C SER A 90 0.39 0.82 -14.11
N SER A 91 -0.67 1.34 -14.75
CA SER A 91 -1.19 2.67 -14.43
C SER A 91 -2.00 2.75 -13.14
N SER A 92 -2.44 1.63 -12.56
CA SER A 92 -3.33 1.65 -11.38
C SER A 92 -2.74 2.44 -10.21
N ILE A 93 -1.43 2.34 -9.96
CA ILE A 93 -0.74 3.08 -8.89
C ILE A 93 -0.81 4.60 -9.05
N TRP A 94 -0.99 5.11 -10.27
CA TRP A 94 -1.16 6.53 -10.53
C TRP A 94 -2.60 6.98 -10.29
N TYR A 95 -3.58 6.13 -10.58
CA TYR A 95 -4.97 6.38 -10.19
C TYR A 95 -5.16 6.34 -8.68
N GLU A 96 -4.42 5.47 -7.98
CA GLU A 96 -4.36 5.41 -6.52
C GLU A 96 -3.75 6.68 -5.92
N LEU A 97 -2.63 7.15 -6.47
CA LEU A 97 -2.04 8.42 -6.06
C LEU A 97 -3.01 9.59 -6.33
N ALA A 98 -3.63 9.62 -7.51
CA ALA A 98 -4.61 10.63 -7.86
C ALA A 98 -5.82 10.60 -6.91
N TYR A 99 -6.22 9.43 -6.40
CA TYR A 99 -7.26 9.32 -5.38
C TYR A 99 -6.86 10.03 -4.09
N VAL A 100 -5.64 9.80 -3.61
CA VAL A 100 -5.10 10.45 -2.40
C VAL A 100 -5.05 11.97 -2.56
N GLU A 101 -4.61 12.45 -3.74
CA GLU A 101 -4.61 13.88 -4.08
C GLU A 101 -6.01 14.47 -4.14
N ALA A 102 -6.97 13.77 -4.76
CA ALA A 102 -8.36 14.20 -4.86
C ALA A 102 -9.05 14.27 -3.48
N LYS A 103 -8.68 13.37 -2.56
CA LYS A 103 -9.09 13.46 -1.15
C LYS A 103 -8.48 14.64 -0.40
N GLY A 104 -7.55 15.38 -1.00
CA GLY A 104 -6.84 16.48 -0.35
C GLY A 104 -5.97 16.03 0.82
N ARG A 105 -5.56 14.75 0.85
CA ARG A 105 -4.77 14.17 1.94
C ARG A 105 -3.26 14.37 1.79
N MET A 106 -2.80 14.73 0.59
CA MET A 106 -1.39 14.87 0.26
C MET A 106 -0.81 16.22 0.70
N ARG A 107 0.09 16.18 1.70
CA ARG A 107 0.77 17.36 2.29
C ARG A 107 2.26 17.33 2.01
N LYS A 108 2.90 18.51 2.06
CA LYS A 108 4.37 18.60 1.97
C LYS A 108 5.03 17.73 3.03
N GLY A 109 6.02 16.93 2.63
CA GLY A 109 6.76 16.00 3.47
C GLY A 109 6.11 14.62 3.59
N ASN A 110 4.85 14.44 3.15
CA ASN A 110 4.26 13.10 3.11
C ASN A 110 5.06 12.21 2.15
N ARG A 111 5.31 10.99 2.59
CA ARG A 111 5.97 9.94 1.83
C ARG A 111 4.93 8.93 1.32
N VAL A 112 5.07 8.58 0.05
CA VAL A 112 4.20 7.62 -0.64
C VAL A 112 5.02 6.39 -0.97
N TRP A 113 4.51 5.22 -0.60
CA TRP A 113 5.04 3.96 -1.08
C TRP A 113 4.14 3.40 -2.18
N GLN A 114 4.69 3.36 -3.39
CA GLN A 114 4.12 2.59 -4.49
C GLN A 114 4.73 1.19 -4.47
N ILE A 115 3.90 0.17 -4.36
CA ILE A 115 4.29 -1.23 -4.43
C ILE A 115 3.52 -1.93 -5.54
N ALA A 116 4.21 -2.67 -6.41
CA ALA A 116 3.57 -3.34 -7.52
C ALA A 116 4.10 -4.74 -7.81
N PHE A 117 3.18 -5.63 -8.17
CA PHE A 117 3.48 -6.97 -8.64
C PHE A 117 3.34 -7.08 -10.15
N GLY A 118 4.40 -7.53 -10.81
CA GLY A 118 4.43 -7.76 -12.26
C GLY A 118 4.39 -9.24 -12.64
N SER A 119 4.33 -9.51 -13.95
CA SER A 119 4.48 -10.86 -14.48
C SER A 119 5.80 -11.50 -14.04
N GLY A 120 5.77 -12.79 -13.68
CA GLY A 120 6.92 -13.51 -13.14
C GLY A 120 7.16 -13.31 -11.64
N PHE A 121 6.12 -12.96 -10.87
CA PHE A 121 6.16 -12.77 -9.41
C PHE A 121 7.25 -11.78 -8.95
N LYS A 122 7.46 -10.71 -9.71
CA LYS A 122 8.37 -9.62 -9.31
C LYS A 122 7.61 -8.61 -8.48
N CYS A 123 8.19 -8.19 -7.35
CA CYS A 123 7.67 -7.14 -6.49
C CYS A 123 8.61 -5.93 -6.59
N ASN A 124 8.10 -4.79 -7.04
CA ASN A 124 8.85 -3.55 -7.20
C ASN A 124 8.29 -2.47 -6.29
N SER A 125 9.17 -1.61 -5.79
CA SER A 125 8.82 -0.50 -4.90
C SER A 125 9.40 0.81 -5.40
N ALA A 126 8.62 1.88 -5.32
CA ALA A 126 9.05 3.25 -5.49
C ALA A 126 8.58 4.08 -4.29
N VAL A 127 9.47 4.96 -3.82
CA VAL A 127 9.20 5.86 -2.70
C VAL A 127 9.27 7.28 -3.20
N TRP A 128 8.24 8.05 -2.87
CA TRP A 128 8.11 9.46 -3.25
C TRP A 128 7.96 10.31 -2.01
N GLU A 129 8.44 11.55 -2.04
CA GLU A 129 8.16 12.56 -1.03
C GLU A 129 7.48 13.76 -1.70
N ALA A 130 6.38 14.22 -1.11
CA ALA A 130 5.68 15.39 -1.57
C ALA A 130 6.48 16.67 -1.24
N ILE A 131 7.05 17.30 -2.27
CA ILE A 131 7.83 18.55 -2.10
C ILE A 131 6.97 19.78 -1.75
N ARG A 132 5.64 19.68 -1.91
CA ARG A 132 4.65 20.74 -1.69
C ARG A 132 3.31 20.16 -1.25
N ASN A 133 2.44 21.00 -0.71
CA ASN A 133 1.04 20.65 -0.50
C ASN A 133 0.37 20.49 -1.88
N VAL A 134 -0.27 19.34 -2.10
CA VAL A 134 -0.97 19.07 -3.35
C VAL A 134 -2.45 19.39 -3.14
N LYS A 135 -2.98 20.29 -3.98
CA LYS A 135 -4.41 20.62 -3.97
C LYS A 135 -5.15 19.68 -4.93
N PRO A 136 -6.39 19.28 -4.63
CA PRO A 136 -7.24 18.62 -5.61
C PRO A 136 -7.30 19.44 -6.91
N SER A 137 -7.21 18.76 -8.06
CA SER A 137 -7.22 19.36 -9.39
C SER A 137 -8.52 19.01 -10.12
N VAL A 138 -9.08 19.97 -10.86
CA VAL A 138 -10.26 19.75 -11.74
C VAL A 138 -10.00 18.78 -12.89
N THR A 139 -8.73 18.51 -13.19
CA THR A 139 -8.33 17.51 -14.20
C THR A 139 -8.02 16.15 -13.59
N ASN A 140 -8.23 15.97 -12.29
CA ASN A 140 -8.00 14.70 -11.62
C ASN A 140 -9.06 13.68 -12.06
N PRO A 141 -8.70 12.42 -12.32
CA PRO A 141 -9.67 11.39 -12.73
C PRO A 141 -10.79 11.13 -11.71
N TRP A 142 -10.67 11.65 -10.48
CA TRP A 142 -11.66 11.54 -9.41
C TRP A 142 -12.49 12.79 -9.15
N ASP A 143 -12.21 13.90 -9.83
CA ASP A 143 -12.82 15.21 -9.53
C ASP A 143 -14.36 15.18 -9.51
N ASP A 144 -14.96 14.43 -10.44
CA ASP A 144 -16.41 14.31 -10.63
C ASP A 144 -17.15 13.47 -9.60
N CYS A 145 -16.44 12.76 -8.72
CA CYS A 145 -17.08 11.77 -7.85
C CYS A 145 -16.36 11.43 -6.55
N ILE A 146 -15.25 12.10 -6.22
CA ILE A 146 -14.41 11.75 -5.07
C ILE A 146 -15.18 11.82 -3.74
N ASP A 147 -16.20 12.66 -3.66
CA ASP A 147 -17.13 12.83 -2.54
C ASP A 147 -17.97 11.57 -2.26
N ARG A 148 -18.25 10.76 -3.29
CA ARG A 148 -19.01 9.50 -3.18
C ARG A 148 -18.19 8.32 -2.69
N TYR A 149 -16.89 8.51 -2.51
CA TYR A 149 -15.96 7.49 -2.02
C TYR A 149 -15.54 7.78 -0.57
N PRO A 150 -15.09 6.77 0.18
CA PRO A 150 -15.08 5.36 -0.20
C PRO A 150 -16.47 4.73 -0.15
N VAL A 151 -16.71 3.71 -0.98
CA VAL A 151 -17.95 2.92 -0.94
C VAL A 151 -17.88 1.92 0.22
N GLN A 152 -18.84 1.99 1.16
CA GLN A 152 -18.84 1.17 2.39
C GLN A 152 -18.79 -0.34 2.11
N SER A 153 -19.44 -0.79 1.04
CA SER A 153 -19.51 -2.22 0.65
C SER A 153 -18.15 -2.89 0.44
N VAL A 154 -17.10 -2.12 0.19
CA VAL A 154 -15.74 -2.64 -0.07
C VAL A 154 -14.93 -2.82 1.23
N PHE A 155 -15.32 -2.19 2.34
CA PHE A 155 -14.71 -2.40 3.65
C PHE A 155 -15.32 -3.59 4.40
N ASP A 156 -16.64 -3.79 4.29
CA ASP A 156 -17.33 -4.84 5.06
C ASP A 156 -17.06 -6.25 4.55
N MET A 157 -16.72 -6.41 3.26
CA MET A 157 -16.47 -7.74 2.69
C MET A 157 -15.14 -8.38 3.13
N SER A 158 -14.24 -7.69 3.84
CA SER A 158 -13.06 -8.32 4.44
C SER A 158 -13.42 -9.18 5.66
N SER A 159 -14.60 -8.95 6.26
CA SER A 159 -15.09 -9.66 7.43
C SER A 159 -15.91 -10.93 7.13
N SER A 160 -16.36 -11.13 5.88
CA SER A 160 -17.26 -12.22 5.50
C SER A 160 -16.59 -13.41 4.78
N GLY A 161 -15.27 -13.37 4.54
CA GLY A 161 -14.53 -14.44 3.82
C GLY A 161 -14.18 -15.68 4.65
N GLY A 162 -14.83 -15.89 5.79
CA GLY A 162 -14.56 -17.01 6.70
C GLY A 162 -15.77 -17.89 6.93
N LYS A 163 -16.21 -18.60 5.88
CA LYS A 163 -16.96 -19.86 5.90
C LYS A 163 -17.45 -20.16 4.48
N GLU A 164 -16.71 -20.99 3.78
CA GLU A 164 -17.19 -22.19 3.06
C GLU A 164 -15.99 -23.07 2.70
#